data_AF-A0A6S7CBI4-F1
#
_entry.id   AF-A0A6S7CBI4-F1
#
_cell.length_a   1.000
_cell.length_b   1.000
_cell.length_c   1.000
_cell.angle_alpha   90.00
_cell.angle_beta   90.00
_cell.angle_gamma   90.00
#
_symmetry.space_group_name_H-M   'P 1'
#
loop_
_entity.id
_entity.type
_entity.pdbx_description
1 polymer ?
#
loop_
_entity_poly.entity_id
_entity_poly.type
_entity_poly.pdbx_seq_one_letter_code
_entity_poly.pdbx_strand_id
1 'polypeptide(L)'
;MTSTRTPKTEMAYAIKAMQIRSRAARDLGYFSHFSMPPMTIVDHLIGRKPTIAKNTWKQYKNALRSHFQGLANESNESVAVEELQAAIAALDSEPSTGSLKYGTRTSATKQKHFKQTDLDKFVDYLAGNVGRHKFANALRTWLLAAQLTGLRPSEWESAGLTEIAGLPCLTLRNGKATNGRANGEFRTLDLSKATAADMEVLLEMFAMLEGHLSEMRFDELQTSLTHYMKRATRACFGRRKKYPTLYSLRHQFAADAKLAGHTKEEVAAILGHATDETAGRHYSRAVSGQSAVRVQPVDSEVRRVRAKARPYPYGPRRSRTFAL
;
A
#
# COMPACT_ATOMS: atom_id res chain seq x y z
N MET A 1 28.89 -0.69 -2.26
CA MET A 1 27.52 -1.08 -2.67
C MET A 1 26.54 -0.21 -1.89
N THR A 2 25.77 0.66 -2.55
CA THR A 2 24.75 1.47 -1.86
C THR A 2 23.68 0.56 -1.27
N SER A 3 23.51 0.60 0.05
CA SER A 3 22.48 -0.18 0.74
C SER A 3 21.10 0.19 0.18
N THR A 4 20.44 -0.76 -0.46
CA THR A 4 19.08 -0.62 -1.01
C THR A 4 17.99 -0.71 0.07
N ARG A 5 18.37 -0.70 1.36
CA ARG A 5 17.44 -0.86 2.48
C ARG A 5 17.50 0.37 3.35
N THR A 6 16.32 0.94 3.61
CA THR A 6 16.20 2.09 4.50
C THR A 6 16.34 1.65 5.96
N PRO A 7 16.75 2.53 6.89
CA PRO A 7 16.81 2.21 8.33
C PRO A 7 15.49 1.65 8.87
N LYS A 8 14.35 2.20 8.40
CA LYS A 8 13.01 1.69 8.69
C LYS A 8 12.79 0.24 8.21
N THR A 9 13.37 -0.13 7.08
CA THR A 9 13.29 -1.51 6.55
C THR A 9 14.12 -2.47 7.42
N GLU A 10 15.32 -2.06 7.83
CA GLU A 10 16.16 -2.86 8.72
C GLU A 10 15.51 -3.08 10.08
N MET A 11 14.97 -2.02 10.70
CA MET A 11 14.21 -2.13 11.95
C MET A 11 13.00 -3.07 11.81
N ALA A 12 12.26 -2.97 10.70
CA ALA A 12 11.13 -3.85 10.43
C ALA A 12 11.56 -5.32 10.26
N TYR A 13 12.72 -5.58 9.65
CA TYR A 13 13.29 -6.92 9.54
C TYR A 13 13.74 -7.46 10.89
N ALA A 14 14.42 -6.67 11.72
CA ALA A 14 14.82 -7.06 13.07
C ALA A 14 13.61 -7.48 13.93
N ILE A 15 12.56 -6.63 13.97
CA ILE A 15 11.31 -6.94 14.66
C ILE A 15 10.69 -8.23 14.11
N LYS A 16 10.69 -8.40 12.78
CA LYS A 16 10.09 -9.58 12.16
C LYS A 16 10.85 -10.85 12.45
N ALA A 17 12.18 -10.80 12.42
CA ALA A 17 13.05 -11.91 12.75
C ALA A 17 12.81 -12.37 14.19
N MET A 18 12.75 -11.44 15.15
CA MET A 18 12.41 -11.76 16.54
C MET A 18 11.04 -12.42 16.65
N GLN A 19 10.01 -11.90 15.97
CA GLN A 19 8.68 -12.52 15.97
C GLN A 19 8.68 -13.95 15.41
N ILE A 20 9.51 -14.25 14.41
CA ILE A 20 9.65 -15.59 13.84
C ILE A 20 10.36 -16.50 14.84
N ARG A 21 11.48 -16.06 15.41
CA ARG A 21 12.25 -16.82 16.41
C ARG A 21 11.41 -17.10 17.66
N SER A 22 10.72 -16.12 18.23
CA SER A 22 9.86 -16.30 19.41
C SER A 22 8.70 -17.26 19.14
N ARG A 23 8.19 -17.30 17.91
CA ARG A 23 7.17 -18.28 17.52
C ARG A 23 7.76 -19.68 17.42
N ALA A 24 8.88 -19.85 16.72
CA ALA A 24 9.54 -21.14 16.60
C ALA A 24 9.90 -21.72 17.98
N ALA A 25 10.41 -20.90 18.89
CA ALA A 25 10.71 -21.32 20.25
C ALA A 25 9.46 -21.86 20.97
N ARG A 26 8.35 -21.11 20.89
CA ARG A 26 7.08 -21.53 21.49
C ARG A 26 6.54 -22.82 20.88
N ASP A 27 6.53 -22.91 19.56
CA ASP A 27 5.96 -24.04 18.83
C ASP A 27 6.80 -25.31 19.02
N LEU A 28 8.11 -25.18 19.27
CA LEU A 28 9.05 -26.31 19.47
C LEU A 28 9.40 -26.56 20.95
N GLY A 29 8.84 -25.80 21.90
CA GLY A 29 9.06 -26.01 23.33
C GLY A 29 10.40 -25.50 23.89
N TYR A 30 11.08 -24.59 23.20
CA TYR A 30 12.29 -23.95 23.72
C TYR A 30 11.93 -22.87 24.75
N PHE A 31 12.68 -22.84 25.86
CA PHE A 31 12.54 -21.82 26.90
C PHE A 31 12.80 -20.39 26.38
N SER A 32 13.76 -20.25 25.47
CA SER A 32 14.13 -18.98 24.88
C SER A 32 14.41 -19.11 23.39
N HIS A 33 14.14 -18.05 22.65
CA HIS A 33 14.45 -17.99 21.22
C HIS A 33 15.93 -17.74 20.93
N PHE A 34 16.73 -17.43 21.96
CA PHE A 34 18.18 -17.33 21.90
C PHE A 34 18.88 -18.68 21.99
N SER A 35 18.24 -19.70 22.60
CA SER A 35 18.82 -21.04 22.75
C SER A 35 18.51 -21.99 21.59
N MET A 36 17.90 -21.48 20.52
CA MET A 36 17.59 -22.28 19.33
C MET A 36 18.72 -22.20 18.31
N PRO A 37 19.17 -23.34 17.76
CA PRO A 37 20.08 -23.35 16.63
C PRO A 37 19.48 -22.61 15.42
N PRO A 38 20.28 -21.84 14.65
CA PRO A 38 19.81 -21.14 13.46
C PRO A 38 19.07 -22.04 12.46
N MET A 39 19.58 -23.25 12.22
CA MET A 39 18.95 -24.24 11.33
C MET A 39 17.56 -24.67 11.80
N THR A 40 17.37 -24.90 13.10
CA THR A 40 16.06 -25.25 13.68
C THR A 40 15.01 -24.16 13.42
N ILE A 41 15.41 -22.89 13.45
CA ILE A 41 14.52 -21.75 13.12
C ILE A 41 14.15 -21.76 11.63
N VAL A 42 15.12 -22.07 10.76
CA VAL A 42 14.91 -22.17 9.31
C VAL A 42 13.94 -23.30 8.99
N ASP A 43 14.16 -24.49 9.54
CA ASP A 43 13.32 -25.66 9.31
C ASP A 43 11.88 -25.41 9.76
N HIS A 44 11.69 -24.78 10.92
CA HIS A 44 10.37 -24.35 11.39
C HIS A 44 9.68 -23.42 10.40
N LEU A 45 10.42 -22.42 9.87
CA LEU A 45 9.87 -21.49 8.90
C LEU A 45 9.52 -22.18 7.57
N ILE A 46 10.36 -23.10 7.10
CA ILE A 46 10.13 -23.91 5.88
C ILE A 46 8.89 -24.78 6.05
N GLY A 47 8.77 -25.50 7.17
CA GLY A 47 7.61 -26.32 7.48
C GLY A 47 6.30 -25.54 7.51
N ARG A 48 6.35 -24.23 7.79
CA ARG A 48 5.18 -23.35 7.78
C ARG A 48 4.75 -22.85 6.40
N LYS A 49 5.54 -23.06 5.34
CA LYS A 49 5.22 -22.60 3.98
C LYS A 49 3.78 -22.91 3.55
N PRO A 50 3.23 -24.12 3.76
CA PRO A 50 1.86 -24.46 3.35
C PRO A 50 0.77 -23.61 4.03
N THR A 51 1.08 -22.92 5.12
CA THR A 51 0.12 -22.14 5.92
C THR A 51 0.24 -20.62 5.70
N ILE A 52 1.26 -20.16 4.97
CA ILE A 52 1.53 -18.74 4.77
C ILE A 52 1.55 -18.36 3.30
N ALA A 53 1.16 -17.11 3.01
CA ALA A 53 1.14 -16.58 1.66
C ALA A 53 2.56 -16.43 1.10
N LYS A 54 2.71 -16.55 -0.23
CA LYS A 54 3.98 -16.33 -0.94
C LYS A 54 4.68 -15.02 -0.57
N ASN A 55 3.94 -13.93 -0.38
CA ASN A 55 4.53 -12.66 0.03
C ASN A 55 4.98 -12.65 1.51
N THR A 56 4.23 -13.33 2.39
CA THR A 56 4.60 -13.50 3.80
C THR A 56 5.88 -14.34 3.92
N TRP A 57 5.96 -15.45 3.20
CA TRP A 57 7.16 -16.27 3.10
C TRP A 57 8.38 -15.43 2.71
N LYS A 58 8.30 -14.67 1.60
CA LYS A 58 9.39 -13.80 1.14
C LYS A 58 9.84 -12.79 2.19
N GLN A 59 8.88 -12.16 2.90
CA GLN A 59 9.19 -11.22 3.97
C GLN A 59 9.87 -11.90 5.15
N TYR A 60 9.42 -13.10 5.54
CA TYR A 60 9.98 -13.83 6.67
C TYR A 60 11.38 -14.35 6.34
N LYS A 61 11.57 -14.94 5.14
CA LYS A 61 12.87 -15.36 4.60
C LYS A 61 13.87 -14.19 4.60
N ASN A 62 13.50 -13.04 4.06
CA ASN A 62 14.39 -11.87 4.02
C ASN A 62 14.70 -11.31 5.41
N ALA A 63 13.74 -11.33 6.34
CA ALA A 63 13.97 -10.86 7.71
C ALA A 63 14.97 -11.75 8.46
N LEU A 64 14.77 -13.08 8.42
CA LEU A 64 15.73 -14.02 9.02
C LEU A 64 17.10 -13.95 8.37
N ARG A 65 17.16 -13.90 7.03
CA ARG A 65 18.42 -13.76 6.30
C ARG A 65 19.20 -12.52 6.76
N SER A 66 18.52 -11.37 6.86
CA SER A 66 19.13 -10.13 7.34
C SER A 66 19.62 -10.26 8.78
N HIS A 67 18.80 -10.88 9.64
CA HIS A 67 19.12 -11.07 11.05
C HIS A 67 20.34 -11.98 11.25
N PHE A 68 20.39 -13.12 10.56
CA PHE A 68 21.53 -14.03 10.63
C PHE A 68 22.81 -13.42 10.03
N GLN A 69 22.69 -12.59 8.99
CA GLN A 69 23.82 -11.84 8.46
C GLN A 69 24.38 -10.84 9.49
N GLY A 70 23.51 -10.15 10.22
CA GLY A 70 23.92 -9.28 11.32
C GLY A 70 24.67 -10.06 12.40
N LEU A 71 24.09 -11.16 12.90
CA LEU A 71 24.73 -11.99 13.93
C LEU A 71 26.07 -12.58 13.47
N ALA A 72 26.19 -13.01 12.21
CA ALA A 72 27.41 -13.58 11.68
C ALA A 72 28.53 -12.54 11.58
N ASN A 73 28.19 -11.29 11.28
CA ASN A 73 29.17 -10.19 11.23
C ASN A 73 29.62 -9.73 12.63
N GLU A 74 28.78 -9.93 13.65
CA GLU A 74 29.06 -9.55 15.04
C GLU A 74 29.75 -10.65 15.84
N SER A 75 29.72 -11.90 15.36
CA SER A 75 30.31 -13.05 16.04
C SER A 75 31.80 -13.21 15.72
N ASN A 76 32.61 -13.49 16.74
CA ASN A 76 34.01 -13.85 16.60
C ASN A 76 34.24 -15.38 16.67
N GLU A 77 33.18 -16.17 16.87
CA GLU A 77 33.26 -17.62 17.02
C GLU A 77 33.01 -18.33 15.67
N SER A 78 34.02 -19.05 15.16
CA SER A 78 33.96 -19.71 13.84
C SER A 78 32.77 -20.66 13.70
N VAL A 79 32.51 -21.48 14.73
CA VAL A 79 31.41 -22.46 14.72
C VAL A 79 30.06 -21.76 14.61
N ALA A 80 29.83 -20.72 15.40
CA ALA A 80 28.58 -19.95 15.35
C ALA A 80 28.40 -19.25 13.99
N VAL A 81 29.49 -18.73 13.41
CA VAL A 81 29.47 -18.12 12.07
C VAL A 81 29.11 -19.16 10.99
N GLU A 82 29.70 -20.35 11.05
CA GLU A 82 29.39 -21.46 10.12
C GLU A 82 27.93 -21.90 10.22
N GLU A 83 27.39 -22.05 11.43
CA GLU A 83 25.97 -22.39 11.64
C GLU A 83 25.02 -21.33 11.05
N LEU A 84 25.34 -20.05 11.26
CA LEU A 84 24.58 -18.93 10.71
C LEU A 84 24.67 -18.89 9.18
N GLN A 85 25.84 -19.14 8.60
CA GLN A 85 26.05 -19.21 7.16
C GLN A 85 25.30 -20.39 6.52
N ALA A 86 25.30 -21.56 7.16
CA ALA A 86 24.52 -22.71 6.73
C ALA A 86 23.01 -22.40 6.71
N ALA A 87 22.50 -21.74 7.75
CA ALA A 87 21.11 -21.31 7.82
C ALA A 87 20.75 -20.27 6.75
N ILE A 88 21.65 -19.33 6.45
CA ILE A 88 21.49 -18.37 5.34
C ILE A 88 21.43 -19.10 4.00
N ALA A 89 22.33 -20.06 3.77
CA ALA A 89 22.39 -20.84 2.53
C ALA A 89 21.10 -21.67 2.32
N ALA A 90 20.62 -22.33 3.39
CA ALA A 90 19.35 -23.06 3.38
C ALA A 90 18.16 -22.13 3.08
N LEU A 91 18.13 -20.95 3.70
CA LEU A 91 17.12 -19.95 3.36
C LEU A 91 17.22 -19.56 1.89
N ASP A 92 18.40 -19.24 1.37
CA ASP A 92 18.61 -18.73 0.01
C ASP A 92 18.23 -19.78 -1.06
N SER A 93 18.56 -21.05 -0.85
CA SER A 93 18.18 -22.17 -1.74
C SER A 93 16.68 -22.46 -1.74
N GLU A 94 15.97 -22.17 -0.65
CA GLU A 94 14.55 -22.52 -0.53
C GLU A 94 13.64 -21.62 -1.41
N PRO A 95 12.94 -22.18 -2.42
CA PRO A 95 12.09 -21.41 -3.31
C PRO A 95 10.78 -21.00 -2.62
N SER A 96 9.91 -20.22 -3.27
CA SER A 96 8.57 -19.94 -2.74
C SER A 96 7.53 -21.02 -3.05
N THR A 97 7.94 -22.13 -3.68
CA THR A 97 7.04 -23.25 -4.02
C THR A 97 6.52 -23.90 -2.74
N GLY A 98 5.26 -24.36 -2.75
CA GLY A 98 4.58 -24.87 -1.55
C GLY A 98 3.97 -23.81 -0.63
N SER A 99 4.19 -22.50 -0.89
CA SER A 99 3.47 -21.44 -0.18
C SER A 99 2.06 -21.20 -0.74
N LEU A 100 1.14 -20.72 0.11
CA LEU A 100 -0.20 -20.34 -0.33
C LEU A 100 -0.13 -19.23 -1.41
N LYS A 101 -0.90 -19.41 -2.49
CA LYS A 101 -0.97 -18.45 -3.59
C LYS A 101 -1.49 -17.08 -3.14
N TYR A 102 -2.46 -17.07 -2.22
CA TYR A 102 -3.06 -15.86 -1.66
C TYR A 102 -3.08 -15.92 -0.14
N GLY A 103 -2.88 -14.76 0.50
CA GLY A 103 -3.10 -14.63 1.93
C GLY A 103 -4.59 -14.60 2.25
N THR A 104 -4.94 -15.01 3.47
CA THR A 104 -6.31 -14.97 4.01
C THR A 104 -6.50 -13.84 5.03
N ARG A 105 -5.42 -13.13 5.39
CA ARG A 105 -5.39 -12.11 6.44
C ARG A 105 -4.92 -10.74 5.89
N THR A 106 -5.09 -9.71 6.71
CA THR A 106 -4.64 -8.32 6.47
C THR A 106 -5.13 -7.70 5.16
N SER A 107 -4.28 -7.58 4.13
CA SER A 107 -4.63 -6.96 2.85
C SER A 107 -5.68 -7.76 2.07
N ALA A 108 -5.77 -9.08 2.31
CA ALA A 108 -6.75 -9.95 1.66
C ALA A 108 -8.19 -9.65 2.08
N THR A 109 -8.38 -9.14 3.29
CA THR A 109 -9.69 -8.77 3.86
C THR A 109 -10.08 -7.32 3.55
N LYS A 110 -9.21 -6.55 2.89
CA LYS A 110 -9.51 -5.18 2.46
C LYS A 110 -10.32 -5.18 1.18
N GLN A 111 -11.39 -4.40 1.15
CA GLN A 111 -12.12 -4.10 -0.06
C GLN A 111 -11.29 -3.11 -0.87
N LYS A 112 -10.84 -3.52 -2.06
CA LYS A 112 -10.01 -2.64 -2.90
C LYS A 112 -10.84 -1.50 -3.49
N HIS A 113 -12.01 -1.80 -4.04
CA HIS A 113 -12.89 -0.81 -4.67
C HIS A 113 -13.82 -0.18 -3.64
N PHE A 114 -14.00 1.12 -3.68
CA PHE A 114 -15.05 1.78 -2.93
C PHE A 114 -16.16 2.12 -3.92
N LYS A 115 -17.23 1.31 -3.97
CA LYS A 115 -18.35 1.58 -4.87
C LYS A 115 -19.01 2.89 -4.48
N GLN A 116 -19.48 3.68 -5.46
CA GLN A 116 -20.08 4.99 -5.22
C GLN A 116 -21.25 4.88 -4.23
N THR A 117 -22.16 3.92 -4.42
CA THR A 117 -23.28 3.69 -3.50
C THR A 117 -22.86 3.36 -2.06
N ASP A 118 -21.74 2.64 -1.89
CA ASP A 118 -21.20 2.39 -0.55
C ASP A 118 -20.52 3.63 0.02
N LEU A 119 -19.85 4.41 -0.84
CA LEU A 119 -19.17 5.65 -0.45
C LEU A 119 -20.18 6.69 0.02
N ASP A 120 -21.24 6.95 -0.76
CA ASP A 120 -22.31 7.89 -0.43
C ASP A 120 -22.92 7.54 0.93
N LYS A 121 -23.35 6.29 1.08
CA LYS A 121 -23.88 5.78 2.36
C LYS A 121 -22.90 5.96 3.52
N PHE A 122 -21.60 5.80 3.28
CA PHE A 122 -20.60 5.95 4.33
C PHE A 122 -20.32 7.42 4.65
N VAL A 123 -20.31 8.31 3.65
CA VAL A 123 -20.20 9.75 3.84
C VAL A 123 -21.39 10.27 4.65
N ASP A 124 -22.61 9.82 4.35
CA ASP A 124 -23.81 10.16 5.11
C ASP A 124 -23.73 9.66 6.56
N TYR A 125 -23.26 8.43 6.76
CA TYR A 125 -23.01 7.89 8.09
C TYR A 125 -22.00 8.76 8.87
N LEU A 126 -20.91 9.20 8.22
CA LEU A 126 -19.91 10.06 8.86
C LEU A 126 -20.48 11.44 9.18
N ALA A 127 -21.27 12.03 8.26
CA ALA A 127 -21.95 13.30 8.47
C ALA A 127 -22.85 13.26 9.71
N GLY A 128 -23.67 12.21 9.86
CA GLY A 128 -24.50 12.01 11.05
C GLY A 128 -23.74 11.73 12.36
N ASN A 129 -22.41 11.55 12.30
CA ASN A 129 -21.53 11.37 13.45
C ASN A 129 -20.58 12.56 13.67
N VAL A 130 -20.66 13.62 12.88
CA VAL A 130 -19.97 14.88 13.15
C VAL A 130 -20.43 15.43 14.51
N GLY A 131 -19.50 15.90 15.32
CA GLY A 131 -19.74 16.31 16.72
C GLY A 131 -19.84 15.13 17.72
N ARG A 132 -20.28 13.94 17.30
CA ARG A 132 -20.36 12.75 18.16
C ARG A 132 -19.06 11.98 18.28
N HIS A 133 -18.20 12.04 17.27
CA HIS A 133 -16.88 11.41 17.30
C HIS A 133 -15.81 12.37 16.78
N LYS A 134 -14.70 12.50 17.54
CA LYS A 134 -13.58 13.43 17.25
C LYS A 134 -13.09 13.37 15.80
N PHE A 135 -13.08 12.19 15.20
CA PHE A 135 -12.54 11.94 13.86
C PHE A 135 -13.60 11.79 12.74
N ALA A 136 -14.88 12.06 13.02
CA ALA A 136 -15.94 11.89 12.02
C ALA A 136 -15.78 12.82 10.82
N ASN A 137 -15.64 14.13 11.08
CA ASN A 137 -15.47 15.11 10.01
C ASN A 137 -14.13 14.90 9.28
N ALA A 138 -13.04 14.72 10.04
CA ALA A 138 -11.72 14.47 9.46
C ALA A 138 -11.69 13.26 8.52
N LEU A 139 -12.33 12.15 8.89
CA LEU A 139 -12.43 10.98 8.01
C LEU A 139 -13.28 11.29 6.77
N ARG A 140 -14.38 12.04 6.90
CA ARG A 140 -15.22 12.44 5.76
C ARG A 140 -14.41 13.28 4.76
N THR A 141 -13.76 14.35 5.23
CA THR A 141 -12.89 15.22 4.42
C THR A 141 -11.80 14.41 3.72
N TRP A 142 -11.13 13.51 4.45
CA TRP A 142 -10.09 12.64 3.88
C TRP A 142 -10.60 11.78 2.72
N LEU A 143 -11.81 11.21 2.85
CA LEU A 143 -12.38 10.36 1.81
C LEU A 143 -12.71 11.17 0.54
N LEU A 144 -13.29 12.36 0.67
CA LEU A 144 -13.60 13.20 -0.49
C LEU A 144 -12.32 13.60 -1.23
N ALA A 145 -11.29 14.05 -0.50
CA ALA A 145 -10.00 14.42 -1.09
C ALA A 145 -9.26 13.21 -1.71
N ALA A 146 -9.34 12.04 -1.09
CA ALA A 146 -8.73 10.82 -1.62
C ALA A 146 -9.47 10.28 -2.87
N GLN A 147 -10.79 10.50 -2.98
CA GLN A 147 -11.56 10.19 -4.18
C GLN A 147 -11.13 11.08 -5.34
N LEU A 148 -10.94 12.38 -5.09
CA LEU A 148 -10.53 13.36 -6.10
C LEU A 148 -9.12 13.10 -6.65
N THR A 149 -8.17 12.76 -5.78
CA THR A 149 -6.74 12.81 -6.12
C THR A 149 -6.06 11.44 -6.24
N GLY A 150 -6.63 10.40 -5.63
CA GLY A 150 -6.00 9.08 -5.56
C GLY A 150 -4.69 9.02 -4.76
N LEU A 151 -4.35 10.03 -3.95
CA LEU A 151 -3.15 10.04 -3.10
C LEU A 151 -3.13 8.83 -2.15
N ARG A 152 -1.94 8.32 -1.83
CA ARG A 152 -1.78 7.37 -0.72
C ARG A 152 -1.98 8.13 0.59
N PRO A 153 -2.46 7.45 1.64
CA PRO A 153 -2.59 8.08 2.94
C PRO A 153 -1.33 8.79 3.41
N SER A 154 -0.15 8.17 3.27
CA SER A 154 1.12 8.77 3.71
C SER A 154 1.64 9.90 2.81
N GLU A 155 1.04 10.14 1.64
CA GLU A 155 1.50 11.18 0.72
C GLU A 155 0.95 12.56 1.10
N TRP A 156 -0.17 12.59 1.83
CA TRP A 156 -0.78 13.82 2.34
C TRP A 156 0.12 14.60 3.29
N GLU A 157 1.05 13.95 3.98
CA GLU A 157 2.03 14.60 4.87
C GLU A 157 2.90 15.64 4.16
N SER A 158 3.19 15.40 2.87
CA SER A 158 4.07 16.24 2.05
C SER A 158 3.31 16.97 0.94
N ALA A 159 1.99 16.84 0.90
CA ALA A 159 1.18 17.41 -0.16
C ALA A 159 1.02 18.93 0.07
N GLY A 160 1.01 19.70 -1.01
CA GLY A 160 0.77 21.14 -0.96
C GLY A 160 0.23 21.68 -2.28
N LEU A 161 -0.60 22.72 -2.19
CA LEU A 161 -1.05 23.48 -3.35
C LEU A 161 0.03 24.48 -3.75
N THR A 162 0.33 24.52 -5.04
CA THR A 162 1.35 25.37 -5.64
C THR A 162 0.87 25.87 -6.98
N GLU A 163 1.42 26.97 -7.47
CA GLU A 163 1.22 27.42 -8.83
C GLU A 163 2.49 27.19 -9.66
N ILE A 164 2.35 26.53 -10.80
CA ILE A 164 3.48 26.26 -11.71
C ILE A 164 3.10 26.79 -13.09
N ALA A 165 3.86 27.77 -13.59
CA ALA A 165 3.60 28.43 -14.87
C ALA A 165 2.14 28.96 -15.00
N GLY A 166 1.59 29.52 -13.93
CA GLY A 166 0.22 30.05 -13.90
C GLY A 166 -0.88 28.99 -13.74
N LEU A 167 -0.52 27.71 -13.58
CA LEU A 167 -1.49 26.62 -13.41
C LEU A 167 -1.53 26.12 -11.96
N PRO A 168 -2.73 25.93 -11.39
CA PRO A 168 -2.86 25.35 -10.05
C PRO A 168 -2.43 23.88 -10.08
N CYS A 169 -1.58 23.51 -9.14
CA CYS A 169 -0.97 22.20 -9.05
C CYS A 169 -0.99 21.67 -7.60
N LEU A 170 -1.16 20.36 -7.45
CA LEU A 170 -0.90 19.65 -6.20
C LEU A 170 0.48 18.98 -6.30
N THR A 171 1.43 19.42 -5.50
CA THR A 171 2.78 18.84 -5.44
C THR A 171 2.94 17.99 -4.19
N LEU A 172 3.70 16.90 -4.29
CA LEU A 172 3.89 15.97 -3.18
C LEU A 172 5.12 15.09 -3.37
N ARG A 173 5.65 14.56 -2.27
CA ARG A 173 6.67 13.52 -2.31
C ARG A 173 6.04 12.17 -2.60
N ASN A 174 6.61 11.41 -3.53
CA ASN A 174 6.15 10.07 -3.85
C ASN A 174 6.34 9.13 -2.65
N GLY A 175 5.28 8.48 -2.18
CA GLY A 175 5.35 7.50 -1.08
C GLY A 175 6.12 6.21 -1.42
N LYS A 176 6.72 6.14 -2.62
CA LYS A 176 7.56 5.05 -3.14
C LYS A 176 8.91 5.58 -3.68
N ALA A 177 9.32 6.79 -3.33
CA ALA A 177 10.58 7.40 -3.78
C ALA A 177 11.85 6.60 -3.41
N THR A 178 11.72 5.55 -2.59
CA THR A 178 12.84 4.66 -2.23
C THR A 178 13.07 3.57 -3.29
N ASN A 179 14.34 3.27 -3.55
CA ASN A 179 14.79 2.14 -4.39
C ASN A 179 14.26 2.15 -5.82
N GLY A 180 14.10 3.33 -6.43
CA GLY A 180 13.65 3.47 -7.82
C GLY A 180 12.25 2.92 -8.07
N ARG A 181 11.38 2.91 -7.05
CA ARG A 181 10.00 2.37 -7.11
C ARG A 181 8.95 3.42 -7.47
N ALA A 182 9.33 4.69 -7.55
CA ALA A 182 8.54 5.80 -8.08
C ALA A 182 9.15 6.36 -9.39
N ASN A 183 8.37 7.13 -10.15
CA ASN A 183 8.79 7.85 -11.35
C ASN A 183 9.52 9.18 -11.05
N GLY A 184 9.86 9.42 -9.78
CA GLY A 184 10.56 10.61 -9.30
C GLY A 184 10.51 10.66 -7.78
N GLU A 185 11.31 11.53 -7.16
CA GLU A 185 11.17 11.80 -5.73
C GLU A 185 9.86 12.54 -5.43
N PHE A 186 9.54 13.53 -6.25
CA PHE A 186 8.30 14.30 -6.21
C PHE A 186 7.44 13.99 -7.43
N ARG A 187 6.14 14.26 -7.29
CA ARG A 187 5.20 14.32 -8.41
C ARG A 187 4.28 15.52 -8.31
N THR A 188 3.74 15.92 -9.45
CA THR A 188 2.82 17.04 -9.61
C THR A 188 1.54 16.57 -10.27
N LEU A 189 0.40 16.94 -9.70
CA LEU A 189 -0.91 16.78 -10.32
C LEU A 189 -1.40 18.15 -10.77
N ASP A 190 -1.62 18.30 -12.07
CA ASP A 190 -2.24 19.48 -12.65
C ASP A 190 -3.74 19.51 -12.29
N LEU A 191 -4.19 20.63 -11.74
CA LEU A 191 -5.55 20.90 -11.30
C LEU A 191 -6.30 21.84 -12.25
N SER A 192 -5.79 22.11 -13.46
CA SER A 192 -6.43 22.97 -14.47
C SER A 192 -7.85 22.53 -14.83
N LYS A 193 -8.18 21.24 -14.68
CA LYS A 193 -9.53 20.69 -14.91
C LYS A 193 -10.35 20.53 -13.63
N ALA A 194 -9.82 20.93 -12.47
CA ALA A 194 -10.53 20.91 -11.20
C ALA A 194 -11.59 22.02 -11.17
N THR A 195 -12.78 21.70 -10.68
CA THR A 195 -13.84 22.70 -10.49
C THR A 195 -13.64 23.45 -9.17
N ALA A 196 -14.37 24.55 -8.97
CA ALA A 196 -14.34 25.27 -7.69
C ALA A 196 -14.66 24.35 -6.48
N ALA A 197 -15.61 23.43 -6.65
CA ALA A 197 -15.94 22.43 -5.61
C ALA A 197 -14.79 21.43 -5.37
N ASP A 198 -14.04 21.04 -6.41
CA ASP A 198 -12.86 20.19 -6.24
C ASP A 198 -11.75 20.93 -5.49
N MET A 199 -11.57 22.23 -5.76
CA MET A 199 -10.62 23.07 -5.04
C MET A 199 -11.03 23.26 -3.58
N GLU A 200 -12.32 23.45 -3.29
CA GLU A 200 -12.85 23.53 -1.93
C GLU A 200 -12.55 22.24 -1.13
N VAL A 201 -12.75 21.06 -1.73
CA VAL A 201 -12.40 19.77 -1.11
C VAL A 201 -10.91 19.70 -0.73
N LEU A 202 -10.02 20.23 -1.58
CA LEU A 202 -8.58 20.28 -1.27
C LEU A 202 -8.27 21.27 -0.16
N LEU A 203 -8.86 22.46 -0.18
CA LEU A 203 -8.69 23.46 0.87
C LEU A 203 -9.20 22.95 2.23
N GLU A 204 -10.36 22.30 2.26
CA GLU A 204 -10.89 21.64 3.47
C GLU A 204 -9.93 20.56 3.99
N MET A 205 -9.32 19.78 3.09
CA MET A 205 -8.33 18.77 3.47
C MET A 205 -7.10 19.40 4.11
N PHE A 206 -6.57 20.48 3.56
CA PHE A 206 -5.42 21.18 4.14
C PHE A 206 -5.74 21.84 5.48
N ALA A 207 -6.89 22.51 5.59
CA ALA A 207 -7.34 23.08 6.86
C ALA A 207 -7.55 22.00 7.95
N MET A 208 -8.12 20.85 7.57
CA MET A 208 -8.28 19.70 8.48
C MET A 208 -6.93 19.14 8.94
N LEU A 209 -5.96 19.03 8.03
CA LEU A 209 -4.60 18.59 8.36
C LEU A 209 -3.93 19.60 9.30
N GLU A 210 -3.91 20.88 8.97
CA GLU A 210 -3.30 21.93 9.79
C GLU A 210 -3.88 21.93 11.21
N GLY A 211 -5.21 21.90 11.34
CA GLY A 211 -5.89 21.85 12.64
C GLY A 211 -5.46 20.65 13.48
N HIS A 212 -5.43 19.44 12.91
CA HIS A 212 -5.01 18.25 13.65
C HIS A 212 -3.49 18.17 13.90
N LEU A 213 -2.66 18.66 12.97
CA LEU A 213 -1.21 18.63 13.10
C LEU A 213 -0.68 19.61 14.17
N SER A 214 -1.50 20.59 14.56
CA SER A 214 -1.24 21.40 15.76
C SER A 214 -1.33 20.60 17.07
N GLU A 215 -2.07 19.49 17.09
CA GLU A 215 -2.32 18.68 18.30
C GLU A 215 -1.56 17.35 18.33
N MET A 216 -1.30 16.76 17.16
CA MET A 216 -0.72 15.42 17.07
C MET A 216 0.13 15.24 15.82
N ARG A 217 0.99 14.23 15.81
CA ARG A 217 1.81 13.93 14.64
C ARG A 217 0.94 13.37 13.50
N PHE A 218 1.41 13.54 12.26
CA PHE A 218 0.71 13.02 11.08
C PHE A 218 0.46 11.50 11.14
N ASP A 219 1.45 10.73 11.61
CA ASP A 219 1.33 9.26 11.74
C ASP A 219 0.28 8.84 12.77
N GLU A 220 0.12 9.62 13.84
CA GLU A 220 -0.89 9.44 14.88
C GLU A 220 -2.29 9.75 14.36
N LEU A 221 -2.44 10.85 13.61
CA LEU A 221 -3.70 11.19 12.93
C LEU A 221 -4.09 10.09 11.94
N GLN A 222 -3.19 9.70 11.03
CA GLN A 222 -3.47 8.67 10.03
C GLN A 222 -3.84 7.33 10.67
N THR A 223 -3.19 6.97 11.79
CA THR A 223 -3.50 5.77 12.58
C THR A 223 -4.89 5.87 13.22
N SER A 224 -5.21 7.02 13.82
CA SER A 224 -6.51 7.29 14.43
C SER A 224 -7.65 7.22 13.43
N LEU A 225 -7.48 7.83 12.24
CA LEU A 225 -8.43 7.73 11.13
C LEU A 225 -8.59 6.29 10.64
N THR A 226 -7.50 5.53 10.56
CA THR A 226 -7.55 4.10 10.18
C THR A 226 -8.35 3.27 11.20
N HIS A 227 -8.12 3.48 12.49
CA HIS A 227 -8.84 2.80 13.56
C HIS A 227 -10.33 3.17 13.57
N TYR A 228 -10.62 4.46 13.42
CA TYR A 228 -11.99 4.92 13.33
C TYR A 228 -12.70 4.36 12.09
N MET A 229 -12.09 4.45 10.91
CA MET A 229 -12.64 3.89 9.68
C MET A 229 -12.95 2.39 9.81
N LYS A 230 -12.07 1.62 10.46
CA LYS A 230 -12.29 0.20 10.74
C LYS A 230 -13.57 -0.04 11.55
N ARG A 231 -13.83 0.78 12.57
CA ARG A 231 -15.02 0.67 13.43
C ARG A 231 -16.28 1.21 12.72
N ALA A 232 -16.20 2.41 12.16
CA ALA A 232 -17.28 3.09 11.46
C ALA A 232 -17.81 2.27 10.27
N THR A 233 -16.93 1.67 9.45
CA THR A 233 -17.36 0.84 8.31
C THR A 233 -18.12 -0.41 8.75
N ARG A 234 -17.78 -1.02 9.91
CA ARG A 234 -18.53 -2.17 10.46
C ARG A 234 -19.89 -1.74 10.97
N ALA A 235 -19.98 -0.58 11.60
CA ALA A 235 -21.24 -0.03 12.07
C ALA A 235 -22.17 0.33 10.90
N CYS A 236 -21.65 1.03 9.89
CA CYS A 236 -22.42 1.48 8.73
C CYS A 236 -22.91 0.31 7.84
N PHE A 237 -22.06 -0.71 7.65
CA PHE A 237 -22.32 -1.76 6.66
C PHE A 237 -22.70 -3.12 7.26
N GLY A 238 -22.73 -3.25 8.58
CA GLY A 238 -22.95 -4.52 9.26
C GLY A 238 -21.88 -5.56 8.94
N ARG A 239 -22.27 -6.84 8.90
CA ARG A 239 -21.35 -7.97 8.70
C ARG A 239 -21.04 -8.18 7.20
N ARG A 240 -19.86 -7.74 6.77
CA ARG A 240 -19.28 -8.03 5.44
C ARG A 240 -17.99 -8.84 5.54
N LYS A 241 -17.66 -9.57 4.46
CA LYS A 241 -16.38 -10.30 4.31
C LYS A 241 -15.18 -9.36 4.16
N LYS A 242 -15.39 -8.18 3.56
CA LYS A 242 -14.36 -7.17 3.31
C LYS A 242 -14.94 -5.79 3.56
N TYR A 243 -14.07 -4.86 3.98
CA TYR A 243 -14.43 -3.47 4.26
C TYR A 243 -13.46 -2.52 3.56
N PRO A 244 -13.90 -1.32 3.18
CA PRO A 244 -13.02 -0.31 2.65
C PRO A 244 -12.03 0.17 3.73
N THR A 245 -10.92 0.73 3.26
CA THR A 245 -9.84 1.32 4.07
C THR A 245 -9.40 2.63 3.42
N LEU A 246 -8.53 3.40 4.07
CA LEU A 246 -8.01 4.65 3.50
C LEU A 246 -7.32 4.47 2.12
N TYR A 247 -6.90 3.24 1.80
CA TYR A 247 -6.30 2.90 0.51
C TYR A 247 -7.31 2.53 -0.59
N SER A 248 -8.58 2.33 -0.23
CA SER A 248 -9.60 1.84 -1.17
C SER A 248 -9.93 2.88 -2.24
N LEU A 249 -9.97 4.16 -1.89
CA LEU A 249 -10.26 5.22 -2.85
C LEU A 249 -9.14 5.40 -3.86
N ARG A 250 -7.88 5.23 -3.47
CA ARG A 250 -6.78 5.18 -4.44
C ARG A 250 -6.94 4.07 -5.48
N HIS A 251 -7.45 2.91 -5.06
CA HIS A 251 -7.75 1.83 -5.99
C HIS A 251 -8.96 2.13 -6.87
N GLN A 252 -9.96 2.84 -6.34
CA GLN A 252 -11.12 3.29 -7.10
C GLN A 252 -10.71 4.36 -8.13
N PHE A 253 -9.98 5.39 -7.71
CA PHE A 253 -9.41 6.43 -8.56
C PHE A 253 -8.61 5.84 -9.74
N ALA A 254 -7.78 4.83 -9.50
CA ALA A 254 -7.04 4.16 -10.57
C ALA A 254 -7.95 3.42 -11.57
N ALA A 255 -9.15 2.99 -11.15
CA ALA A 255 -10.18 2.44 -12.04
C ALA A 255 -10.84 3.57 -12.85
N ASP A 256 -11.20 4.66 -12.16
CA ASP A 256 -11.85 5.84 -12.72
C ASP A 256 -10.97 6.49 -13.80
N ALA A 257 -9.68 6.67 -13.53
CA ALA A 257 -8.74 7.26 -14.49
C ALA A 257 -8.64 6.43 -15.78
N LYS A 258 -8.60 5.10 -15.66
CA LYS A 258 -8.60 4.20 -16.83
C LYS A 258 -9.92 4.25 -17.59
N LEU A 259 -11.04 4.42 -16.89
CA LEU A 259 -12.34 4.57 -17.52
C LEU A 259 -12.44 5.91 -18.27
N ALA A 260 -11.88 6.96 -17.69
CA ALA A 260 -11.79 8.30 -18.28
C ALA A 260 -10.84 8.39 -19.49
N GLY A 261 -10.21 7.28 -19.90
CA GLY A 261 -9.39 7.20 -21.10
C GLY A 261 -7.90 7.44 -20.87
N HIS A 262 -7.44 7.61 -19.64
CA HIS A 262 -6.01 7.80 -19.37
C HIS A 262 -5.17 6.58 -19.78
N THR A 263 -4.00 6.87 -20.35
CA THR A 263 -3.01 5.83 -20.68
C THR A 263 -2.43 5.19 -19.41
N LYS A 264 -1.75 4.04 -19.53
CA LYS A 264 -1.18 3.38 -18.35
C LYS A 264 -0.05 4.20 -17.75
N GLU A 265 0.68 4.92 -18.59
CA GLU A 265 1.77 5.81 -18.28
C GLU A 265 1.25 7.04 -17.53
N GLU A 266 0.17 7.64 -18.00
CA GLU A 266 -0.53 8.73 -17.30
C GLU A 266 -1.04 8.28 -15.92
N VAL A 267 -1.76 7.15 -15.85
CA VAL A 267 -2.23 6.61 -14.56
C VAL A 267 -1.05 6.30 -13.64
N ALA A 268 0.06 5.79 -14.17
CA ALA A 268 1.27 5.55 -13.40
C ALA A 268 1.90 6.84 -12.89
N ALA A 269 1.93 7.91 -13.69
CA ALA A 269 2.45 9.21 -13.31
C ALA A 269 1.60 9.86 -12.21
N ILE A 270 0.26 9.92 -12.40
CA ILE A 270 -0.68 10.45 -11.39
C ILE A 270 -0.50 9.72 -10.05
N LEU A 271 -0.31 8.40 -10.09
CA LEU A 271 -0.17 7.57 -8.90
C LEU A 271 1.30 7.45 -8.42
N GLY A 272 2.28 8.09 -9.05
CA GLY A 272 3.66 8.03 -8.59
C GLY A 272 4.31 6.64 -8.68
N HIS A 273 4.08 5.92 -9.77
CA HIS A 273 4.64 4.59 -10.03
C HIS A 273 5.80 4.66 -11.01
N ALA A 274 6.89 3.94 -10.72
CA ALA A 274 8.04 3.88 -11.64
C ALA A 274 7.80 3.10 -12.94
N THR A 275 6.70 2.33 -13.02
CA THR A 275 6.36 1.47 -14.16
C THR A 275 4.84 1.40 -14.33
N ASP A 276 4.41 1.40 -15.58
CA ASP A 276 3.04 1.17 -16.06
C ASP A 276 2.47 -0.24 -15.72
N GLU A 277 3.32 -1.25 -15.47
CA GLU A 277 2.92 -2.63 -15.17
C GLU A 277 2.02 -2.71 -13.94
N THR A 278 2.32 -1.89 -12.93
CA THR A 278 1.55 -1.86 -11.69
C THR A 278 0.16 -1.28 -11.90
N ALA A 279 0.02 -0.29 -12.80
CA ALA A 279 -1.27 0.25 -13.19
C ALA A 279 -2.15 -0.84 -13.81
N GLY A 280 -1.60 -1.71 -14.68
CA GLY A 280 -2.35 -2.79 -15.34
C GLY A 280 -2.74 -3.98 -14.45
N ARG A 281 -1.85 -4.45 -13.56
CA ARG A 281 -2.05 -5.72 -12.81
C ARG A 281 -2.55 -5.57 -11.37
N HIS A 282 -2.22 -4.47 -10.69
CA HIS A 282 -2.47 -4.33 -9.25
C HIS A 282 -3.68 -3.45 -8.91
N TYR A 283 -4.10 -2.59 -9.85
CA TYR A 283 -5.25 -1.72 -9.72
C TYR A 283 -6.44 -2.21 -10.55
N SER A 284 -7.61 -1.85 -10.07
CA SER A 284 -8.96 -2.07 -10.61
C SER A 284 -9.04 -1.86 -12.14
N ARG A 285 -9.90 -2.63 -12.82
CA ARG A 285 -10.12 -2.54 -14.28
C ARG A 285 -11.00 -1.31 -14.60
N ALA A 286 -10.90 -0.79 -15.83
CA ALA A 286 -11.70 0.36 -16.30
C ALA A 286 -13.22 0.14 -16.10
N VAL A 287 -13.72 -1.09 -16.26
CA VAL A 287 -15.13 -1.45 -16.00
C VAL A 287 -15.60 -1.22 -14.56
N SER A 288 -14.69 -0.95 -13.62
CA SER A 288 -15.01 -0.61 -12.24
C SER A 288 -14.97 0.89 -11.95
N GLY A 289 -14.61 1.72 -12.95
CA GLY A 289 -14.64 3.17 -12.86
C GLY A 289 -16.08 3.70 -12.78
N GLN A 290 -16.27 4.78 -12.03
CA GLN A 290 -17.58 5.32 -11.68
C GLN A 290 -17.64 6.87 -11.66
N SER A 291 -16.50 7.57 -11.69
CA SER A 291 -16.43 9.04 -11.60
C SER A 291 -15.49 9.63 -12.64
N ALA A 292 -15.70 10.92 -12.98
CA ALA A 292 -14.75 11.67 -13.80
C ALA A 292 -13.45 11.94 -13.02
N VAL A 293 -12.31 11.84 -13.71
CA VAL A 293 -11.01 12.20 -13.14
C VAL A 293 -10.62 13.59 -13.64
N ARG A 294 -10.43 14.51 -12.69
CA ARG A 294 -10.18 15.95 -12.96
C ARG A 294 -8.77 16.41 -12.58
N VAL A 295 -7.94 15.50 -12.09
CA VAL A 295 -6.50 15.72 -11.92
C VAL A 295 -5.77 15.16 -13.13
N GLN A 296 -4.76 15.87 -13.63
CA GLN A 296 -3.98 15.45 -14.79
C GLN A 296 -2.51 15.23 -14.41
N PRO A 297 -1.81 14.29 -15.05
CA PRO A 297 -0.37 14.18 -14.89
C PRO A 297 0.33 15.29 -15.66
N VAL A 298 1.52 15.67 -15.21
CA VAL A 298 2.42 16.54 -15.99
C VAL A 298 3.23 15.69 -16.97
N ASP A 299 3.32 16.12 -18.23
CA ASP A 299 3.96 15.38 -19.33
C ASP A 299 5.39 14.92 -19.04
N SER A 300 6.20 15.79 -18.43
CA SER A 300 7.58 15.46 -18.06
C SER A 300 7.65 14.28 -17.08
N GLU A 301 6.63 14.10 -16.23
CA GLU A 301 6.54 13.01 -15.26
C GLU A 301 5.99 11.72 -15.86
N VAL A 302 5.14 11.83 -16.88
CA VAL A 302 4.69 10.70 -17.71
C VAL A 302 5.89 10.09 -18.43
N ARG A 303 6.76 10.91 -19.03
CA ARG A 303 7.98 10.45 -19.72
C ARG A 303 8.97 9.71 -18.82
N ARG A 304 8.94 9.95 -17.51
CA ARG A 304 9.77 9.23 -16.51
C ARG A 304 9.23 7.83 -16.17
N VAL A 305 8.01 7.48 -16.58
CA VAL A 305 7.44 6.15 -16.33
C VAL A 305 8.08 5.13 -17.26
N ARG A 306 8.65 4.06 -16.71
CA ARG A 306 9.25 2.99 -17.50
C ARG A 306 8.18 2.04 -18.03
N ALA A 307 8.15 1.82 -19.33
CA ALA A 307 7.28 0.85 -19.97
C ALA A 307 7.69 -0.59 -19.63
N LYS A 308 6.78 -1.33 -19.00
CA LYS A 308 6.90 -2.76 -18.60
C LYS A 308 5.58 -3.51 -18.71
N ALA A 309 4.44 -2.84 -18.98
CA ALA A 309 3.16 -3.51 -19.09
C ALA A 309 3.11 -4.37 -20.36
N ARG A 310 2.98 -5.68 -20.19
CA ARG A 310 2.68 -6.57 -21.32
C ARG A 310 1.26 -6.29 -21.84
N PRO A 311 1.03 -6.29 -23.17
CA PRO A 311 -0.33 -6.31 -23.72
C PRO A 311 -1.10 -7.48 -23.12
N TYR A 312 -2.38 -7.27 -22.81
CA TYR A 312 -3.26 -8.40 -22.49
C TYR A 312 -3.50 -9.13 -23.82
N PRO A 313 -3.19 -10.44 -23.94
CA PRO A 313 -3.53 -11.17 -25.16
C PRO A 313 -5.05 -11.08 -25.33
N TYR A 314 -5.50 -10.47 -26.42
CA TYR A 314 -6.90 -10.37 -26.75
C TYR A 314 -7.41 -11.78 -27.05
N GLY A 315 -8.02 -12.44 -26.06
CA GLY A 315 -8.76 -13.67 -26.31
C GLY A 315 -10.00 -13.34 -27.15
N PRO A 316 -10.36 -14.17 -28.15
CA PRO A 316 -11.50 -13.88 -29.01
C PRO A 316 -12.76 -13.67 -28.17
N ARG A 317 -13.49 -12.58 -28.46
CA ARG A 317 -14.82 -12.34 -27.89
C ARG A 317 -15.67 -13.57 -28.20
N ARG A 318 -16.16 -14.26 -27.17
CA ARG A 318 -17.21 -15.25 -27.35
C ARG A 318 -18.41 -14.51 -27.95
N SER A 319 -18.67 -14.77 -29.23
CA SER A 319 -19.93 -14.41 -29.88
C SER A 319 -21.05 -15.02 -29.04
N ARG A 320 -21.90 -14.16 -28.48
CA ARG A 320 -23.21 -14.60 -28.01
C ARG A 320 -24.04 -14.85 -29.25
N THR A 321 -24.10 -16.10 -29.68
CA THR A 321 -25.14 -16.54 -30.61
C THR A 321 -26.47 -16.41 -29.87
N PHE A 322 -27.29 -15.44 -30.27
CA PHE A 322 -28.71 -15.48 -29.95
C PHE A 322 -29.32 -16.54 -30.87
N ALA A 323 -29.80 -17.63 -30.28
CA ALA A 323 -30.70 -18.54 -30.97
C ALA A 323 -32.06 -17.84 -31.04
N LEU A 324 -32.59 -17.73 -32.25
CA LEU A 324 -34.00 -17.44 -32.53
C LEU A 324 -34.84 -18.68 -32.20
#